data_AF-A0A8D8F6R9-F1
#
_entry.id   AF-A0A8D8F6R9-F1
#
_cell.length_a   1.000
_cell.length_b   1.000
_cell.length_c   1.000
_cell.angle_alpha   90.00
_cell.angle_beta   90.00
_cell.angle_gamma   90.00
#
_symmetry.space_group_name_H-M   'P 1'
#
loop_
_entity.id
_entity.type
_entity.pdbx_description
1 polymer ?
#
loop_
_entity_poly.entity_id
_entity_poly.type
_entity_poly.pdbx_seq_one_letter_code
_entity_poly.pdbx_strand_id
1 'polypeptide(L)'
;EVEEVFARVKKGNKRAMKEYLEAQNRQLDDLVVKVRADLSPNDRLKFKTIATIDVHARDIIEGFVRDSILDAQEFGWESQLRFYWLREMDNLFVVQCTGKFDYGYEYMGLNGRLVITPLTDRIYLTITQALTMKLGAA
;
A
#
# COMPACT_ATOMS: atom_id res chain seq x y z
N GLU A 1 7.94 2.84 -6.10
CA GLU A 1 8.13 4.07 -5.29
C GLU A 1 8.80 3.81 -3.96
N VAL A 2 8.17 3.12 -3.00
CA VAL A 2 8.77 2.90 -1.65
C VAL A 2 10.14 2.20 -1.70
N GLU A 3 10.30 1.18 -2.54
CA GLU A 3 11.61 0.51 -2.72
C GLU A 3 12.69 1.41 -3.34
N GLU A 4 12.29 2.37 -4.18
CA GLU A 4 13.22 3.37 -4.71
C GLU A 4 13.65 4.34 -3.59
N VAL A 5 12.74 4.66 -2.66
CA VAL A 5 13.07 5.43 -1.45
C VAL A 5 14.07 4.66 -0.60
N PHE A 6 13.87 3.36 -0.36
CA PHE A 6 14.87 2.52 0.32
C PHE A 6 16.21 2.51 -0.42
N ALA A 7 16.22 2.43 -1.76
CA ALA A 7 17.44 2.51 -2.55
C ALA A 7 18.15 3.87 -2.40
N ARG A 8 17.41 4.98 -2.32
CA ARG A 8 17.95 6.33 -2.05
C ARG A 8 18.56 6.44 -0.65
N VAL A 9 17.93 5.80 0.35
CA VAL A 9 18.48 5.71 1.71
C VAL A 9 19.80 4.95 1.70
N LYS A 10 19.87 3.78 1.03
CA LYS A 10 21.11 3.00 0.87
C LYS A 10 22.22 3.77 0.17
N LYS A 11 21.88 4.64 -0.79
CA LYS A 11 22.82 5.55 -1.47
C LYS A 11 23.29 6.74 -0.61
N GLY A 12 22.81 6.86 0.63
CA GLY A 12 23.29 7.85 1.61
C GLY A 12 22.31 8.96 1.97
N ASN A 13 21.15 9.09 1.29
CA ASN A 13 20.13 10.07 1.67
C ASN A 13 19.27 9.52 2.82
N LYS A 14 19.74 9.71 4.06
CA LYS A 14 19.02 9.30 5.29
C LYS A 14 17.66 10.00 5.49
N ARG A 15 17.41 11.11 4.79
CA ARG A 15 16.14 11.87 4.90
C ARG A 15 15.12 11.47 3.83
N ALA A 16 15.46 10.59 2.90
CA ALA A 16 14.61 10.24 1.77
C ALA A 16 13.22 9.73 2.18
N MET A 17 13.12 8.93 3.26
CA MET A 17 11.83 8.44 3.76
C MET A 17 10.97 9.59 4.32
N LYS A 18 11.60 10.54 5.04
CA LYS A 18 10.89 11.72 5.57
C LYS A 18 10.43 12.66 4.44
N GLU A 19 11.28 12.89 3.44
CA GLU A 19 10.92 13.67 2.24
C GLU A 19 9.74 13.02 1.50
N TYR A 20 9.72 11.70 1.42
CA TYR A 20 8.64 10.94 0.81
C TYR A 20 7.33 11.07 1.61
N LEU A 21 7.38 10.97 2.94
CA LEU A 21 6.22 11.22 3.80
C LEU A 21 5.66 12.62 3.61
N GLU A 22 6.51 13.65 3.55
CA GLU A 22 6.09 15.04 3.28
C GLU A 22 5.44 15.18 1.90
N ALA A 23 5.91 14.45 0.89
CA ALA A 23 5.28 14.44 -0.43
C ALA A 23 3.90 13.75 -0.41
N GLN A 24 3.76 12.63 0.30
CA GLN A 24 2.48 11.95 0.46
C GLN A 24 1.45 12.82 1.21
N ASN A 25 1.88 13.54 2.24
CA ASN A 25 1.00 14.47 2.96
C ASN A 25 0.48 15.58 2.04
N ARG A 26 1.35 16.18 1.22
CA ARG A 26 0.92 17.19 0.24
C ARG A 26 -0.08 16.62 -0.78
N GLN A 27 0.17 15.42 -1.30
CA GLN A 27 -0.76 14.75 -2.21
C GLN A 27 -2.12 14.48 -1.55
N LEU A 28 -2.12 14.10 -0.28
CA LEU A 28 -3.33 13.86 0.48
C LEU A 28 -4.12 15.16 0.71
N ASP A 29 -3.45 16.26 1.02
CA ASP A 29 -4.07 17.59 1.15
C ASP A 29 -4.76 18.00 -0.16
N ASP A 30 -4.08 17.83 -1.30
CA ASP A 30 -4.65 18.09 -2.63
C ASP A 30 -5.87 17.20 -2.92
N LEU A 31 -5.82 15.93 -2.50
CA LEU A 31 -6.92 15.00 -2.66
C LEU A 31 -8.13 15.40 -1.79
N VAL A 32 -7.91 15.88 -0.57
CA VAL A 32 -8.97 16.39 0.32
C VAL A 32 -9.66 17.59 -0.30
N VAL A 33 -8.91 18.51 -0.91
CA VAL A 33 -9.49 19.66 -1.64
C VAL A 33 -10.35 19.18 -2.80
N LYS A 34 -9.88 18.21 -3.60
CA LYS A 34 -10.64 17.63 -4.72
C LYS A 34 -11.93 16.95 -4.26
N VAL A 35 -11.90 16.17 -3.18
CA VAL A 35 -13.09 15.49 -2.61
C VAL A 35 -14.17 16.47 -2.15
N ARG A 36 -13.77 17.67 -1.70
CA ARG A 36 -14.69 18.74 -1.24
C ARG A 36 -15.28 19.57 -2.37
N ALA A 37 -14.73 19.49 -3.57
CA ALA A 37 -15.29 20.17 -4.74
C ALA A 37 -16.67 19.62 -5.12
N ASP A 38 -17.35 20.35 -6.00
CA ASP A 38 -18.56 19.81 -6.63
C ASP A 38 -18.16 18.72 -7.63
N LEU A 39 -18.68 17.52 -7.39
CA LEU A 39 -18.28 16.29 -8.07
C LEU A 39 -19.52 15.47 -8.36
N SER A 40 -19.51 14.78 -9.50
CA SER A 40 -20.53 13.78 -9.80
C SER A 40 -20.55 12.68 -8.72
N PRO A 41 -21.70 12.00 -8.50
CA PRO A 41 -21.77 10.92 -7.51
C PRO A 41 -20.71 9.83 -7.72
N ASN A 42 -20.44 9.47 -8.97
CA ASN A 42 -19.44 8.46 -9.33
C ASN A 42 -18.01 8.94 -9.05
N ASP A 43 -17.69 10.19 -9.36
CA ASP A 43 -16.35 10.72 -9.13
C ASP A 43 -16.08 10.90 -7.64
N ARG A 44 -17.09 11.36 -6.89
CA ARG A 44 -17.03 11.42 -5.43
C ARG A 44 -16.72 10.05 -4.82
N LEU A 45 -17.35 8.98 -5.33
CA LEU A 45 -17.08 7.62 -4.88
C LEU A 45 -15.66 7.15 -5.22
N LYS A 46 -15.17 7.42 -6.44
CA LYS A 46 -13.79 7.12 -6.85
C LYS A 46 -12.77 7.82 -5.94
N PHE A 47 -12.92 9.13 -5.74
CA PHE A 47 -11.99 9.90 -4.91
C PHE A 47 -12.03 9.45 -3.44
N LYS A 48 -13.21 9.08 -2.91
CA LYS A 48 -13.32 8.51 -1.56
C LYS A 48 -12.56 7.19 -1.43
N THR A 49 -12.64 6.32 -2.44
CA THR A 49 -11.91 5.05 -2.47
C THR A 49 -10.40 5.29 -2.54
N ILE A 50 -9.94 6.20 -3.41
CA ILE A 50 -8.52 6.57 -3.51
C ILE A 50 -8.03 7.17 -2.18
N ALA A 51 -8.78 8.09 -1.58
CA ALA A 51 -8.40 8.71 -0.30
C ALA A 51 -8.24 7.69 0.82
N THR A 52 -9.06 6.64 0.83
CA THR A 52 -8.95 5.56 1.82
C THR A 52 -7.65 4.76 1.66
N ILE A 53 -7.23 4.52 0.41
CA ILE A 53 -5.98 3.81 0.09
C ILE A 53 -4.77 4.70 0.42
N ASP A 54 -4.81 5.97 0.02
CA ASP A 54 -3.72 6.93 0.21
C ASP A 54 -3.47 7.23 1.69
N VAL A 55 -4.52 7.35 2.50
CA VAL A 55 -4.39 7.52 3.97
C VAL A 55 -3.67 6.31 4.58
N HIS A 56 -4.08 5.10 4.22
CA HIS A 56 -3.45 3.88 4.72
C HIS A 56 -1.98 3.78 4.28
N ALA A 57 -1.68 4.08 3.02
CA ALA A 57 -0.30 4.10 2.52
C ALA A 57 0.56 5.13 3.29
N ARG A 58 0.02 6.32 3.56
CA ARG A 58 0.70 7.35 4.37
C ARG A 58 0.94 6.90 5.80
N ASP A 59 -0.05 6.27 6.44
CA ASP A 59 0.07 5.75 7.81
C ASP A 59 1.18 4.68 7.92
N ILE A 60 1.34 3.82 6.90
CA ILE A 60 2.47 2.86 6.83
C ILE A 60 3.81 3.60 6.80
N ILE A 61 3.96 4.59 5.92
CA ILE A 61 5.22 5.35 5.77
C ILE A 61 5.52 6.17 7.02
N GLU A 62 4.52 6.76 7.66
CA GLU A 62 4.66 7.43 8.96
C GLU A 62 5.18 6.45 10.02
N GLY A 63 4.65 5.22 10.04
CA GLY A 63 5.19 4.13 10.84
C GLY A 63 6.66 3.85 10.55
N PHE A 64 7.06 3.78 9.28
CA PHE A 64 8.46 3.55 8.89
C PHE A 64 9.40 4.67 9.35
N VAL A 65 8.97 5.92 9.26
CA VAL A 65 9.76 7.07 9.74
C VAL A 65 9.91 7.03 11.26
N ARG A 66 8.83 6.73 11.99
CA ARG A 66 8.84 6.64 13.46
C ARG A 66 9.73 5.48 13.94
N ASP A 67 9.59 4.32 13.34
CA ASP A 67 10.24 3.08 13.78
C ASP A 67 11.60 2.87 13.09
N SER A 68 12.03 3.84 12.26
CA SER A 68 13.31 3.85 11.52
C SER A 68 13.52 2.62 10.63
N ILE A 69 12.46 2.21 9.92
CA ILE A 69 12.53 1.15 8.90
C ILE A 69 13.14 1.74 7.63
N LEU A 70 14.33 1.27 7.27
CA LEU A 70 15.18 1.84 6.22
C LEU A 70 15.63 0.81 5.16
N ASP A 71 15.32 -0.46 5.36
CA ASP A 71 15.59 -1.53 4.39
C ASP A 71 14.32 -2.23 3.91
N ALA A 72 14.30 -2.62 2.64
CA ALA A 72 13.25 -3.43 2.05
C ALA A 72 13.22 -4.87 2.58
N GLN A 73 14.29 -5.33 3.24
CA GLN A 73 14.34 -6.63 3.89
C GLN A 73 13.77 -6.64 5.32
N GLU A 74 13.39 -5.48 5.85
CA GLU A 74 12.80 -5.41 7.19
C GLU A 74 11.36 -5.89 7.18
N PHE A 75 10.98 -6.62 8.24
CA PHE A 75 9.63 -7.18 8.39
C PHE A 75 8.52 -6.12 8.29
N GLY A 76 8.79 -4.89 8.72
CA GLY A 76 7.83 -3.78 8.60
C GLY A 76 7.37 -3.53 7.16
N TRP A 77 8.28 -3.66 6.18
CA TRP A 77 7.95 -3.60 4.75
C TRP A 77 7.48 -4.94 4.20
N GLU A 78 8.12 -6.05 4.58
CA GLU A 78 7.75 -7.37 4.04
C GLU A 78 6.34 -7.81 4.42
N SER A 79 5.86 -7.39 5.59
CA SER A 79 4.51 -7.67 6.08
C SER A 79 3.41 -6.93 5.31
N GLN A 80 3.74 -5.91 4.52
CA GLN A 80 2.76 -5.18 3.70
C GLN A 80 2.41 -5.96 2.44
N LEU A 81 1.18 -5.77 1.94
CA LEU A 81 0.74 -6.32 0.66
C LEU A 81 1.37 -5.51 -0.48
N ARG A 82 2.18 -6.14 -1.33
CA ARG A 82 2.96 -5.48 -2.38
C ARG A 82 2.59 -6.01 -3.76
N PHE A 83 2.63 -5.13 -4.75
CA PHE A 83 2.21 -5.43 -6.12
C PHE A 83 3.39 -5.20 -7.07
N TYR A 84 3.75 -6.23 -7.83
CA TYR A 84 4.89 -6.19 -8.75
C TYR A 84 4.46 -6.59 -10.15
N TRP A 85 4.66 -5.69 -11.12
CA TRP A 85 4.48 -6.00 -12.53
C TRP A 85 5.75 -6.65 -13.09
N LEU A 86 5.68 -7.92 -13.49
CA LEU A 86 6.80 -8.62 -14.12
C LEU A 86 6.64 -8.58 -15.64
N ARG A 87 7.47 -7.75 -16.30
CA ARG A 87 7.44 -7.56 -17.76
C ARG A 87 7.69 -8.83 -18.56
N GLU A 88 8.53 -9.74 -18.06
CA GLU A 88 8.84 -11.00 -18.75
C GLU A 88 7.63 -11.94 -18.86
N MET A 89 6.74 -11.88 -17.86
CA MET A 89 5.53 -12.71 -17.78
C MET A 89 4.27 -11.94 -18.17
N ASP A 90 4.40 -10.64 -18.44
CA ASP A 90 3.30 -9.69 -18.67
C ASP A 90 2.18 -9.82 -17.62
N ASN A 91 2.56 -9.99 -16.35
CA ASN A 91 1.61 -10.27 -15.27
C ASN A 91 1.92 -9.49 -13.98
N LEU A 92 0.87 -9.17 -13.22
CA LEU A 92 0.93 -8.59 -11.89
C LEU A 92 0.96 -9.69 -10.82
N PHE A 93 1.91 -9.60 -9.92
CA PHE A 93 2.04 -10.49 -8.77
C PHE A 93 1.78 -9.74 -7.48
N VAL A 94 1.04 -10.38 -6.58
CA VAL A 94 0.82 -9.93 -5.21
C VAL A 94 1.80 -10.68 -4.31
N VAL A 95 2.56 -9.95 -3.50
CA VAL A 95 3.60 -10.50 -2.63
C VAL A 95 3.41 -9.98 -1.21
N GLN A 96 3.45 -10.88 -0.24
CA GLN A 96 3.44 -10.56 1.18
C GLN A 96 4.27 -11.58 1.93
N CYS A 97 5.24 -11.13 2.73
CA CYS A 97 6.28 -11.97 3.32
C CYS A 97 6.87 -12.94 2.27
N THR A 98 6.77 -14.25 2.52
CA THR A 98 7.23 -15.32 1.63
C THR A 98 6.19 -15.73 0.57
N GLY A 99 4.95 -15.26 0.71
CA GLY A 99 3.85 -15.60 -0.20
C GLY A 99 3.91 -14.79 -1.49
N LYS A 100 3.68 -15.46 -2.62
CA LYS A 100 3.56 -14.85 -3.95
C LYS A 100 2.34 -15.45 -4.66
N PHE A 101 1.46 -14.58 -5.17
CA PHE A 101 0.20 -14.95 -5.80
C PHE A 101 0.06 -14.23 -7.13
N ASP A 102 -0.58 -14.88 -8.11
CA ASP A 102 -1.03 -14.21 -9.33
C ASP A 102 -2.18 -13.27 -9.01
N TYR A 103 -2.20 -12.10 -9.65
CA TYR A 103 -3.33 -11.20 -9.56
C TYR A 103 -4.53 -11.76 -10.37
N GLY A 104 -5.72 -11.76 -9.78
CA GLY A 104 -6.91 -12.41 -10.37
C GLY A 104 -7.64 -11.60 -11.46
N TYR A 105 -7.32 -10.31 -11.63
CA TYR A 105 -7.97 -9.41 -12.61
C TYR A 105 -9.51 -9.35 -12.55
N GLU A 106 -10.10 -9.59 -11.38
CA GLU A 106 -11.54 -9.56 -11.19
C GLU A 106 -12.09 -8.13 -11.24
N TYR A 107 -13.22 -7.94 -11.93
CA TYR A 107 -13.89 -6.65 -12.00
C TYR A 107 -14.63 -6.34 -10.69
N MET A 108 -14.08 -5.43 -9.90
CA MET A 108 -14.61 -5.04 -8.59
C MET A 108 -15.67 -3.92 -8.66
N GLY A 109 -15.86 -3.27 -9.81
CA GLY A 109 -16.78 -2.14 -9.97
C GLY A 109 -16.46 -0.93 -9.06
N LEU A 110 -17.41 0.00 -8.95
CA LEU A 110 -17.32 1.14 -8.02
C LEU A 110 -17.96 0.78 -6.67
N ASN A 111 -17.45 -0.27 -6.03
CA ASN A 111 -17.85 -0.59 -4.66
C ASN A 111 -17.10 0.32 -3.67
N GLY A 112 -17.81 0.81 -2.64
CA GLY A 112 -17.18 1.56 -1.58
C GLY A 112 -16.13 0.72 -0.86
N ARG A 113 -14.99 1.33 -0.49
CA ARG A 113 -13.93 0.66 0.26
C ARG A 113 -14.06 0.98 1.75
N LEU A 114 -13.88 -0.04 2.60
CA LEU A 114 -13.76 0.13 4.04
C LEU A 114 -12.38 0.69 4.40
N VAL A 115 -12.31 1.42 5.51
CA VAL A 115 -11.04 1.94 6.02
C VAL A 115 -10.14 0.77 6.40
N ILE A 116 -8.90 0.81 5.91
CA ILE A 116 -7.88 -0.19 6.23
C ILE A 116 -7.27 0.17 7.58
N THR A 117 -7.17 -0.81 8.46
CA THR A 117 -6.69 -0.66 9.84
C THR A 117 -5.58 -1.67 10.14
N PRO A 118 -4.78 -1.46 11.20
CA PRO A 118 -3.79 -2.45 11.63
C PRO A 118 -4.39 -3.84 11.93
N LEU A 119 -5.69 -3.91 12.28
CA LEU A 119 -6.38 -5.18 12.47
C LEU A 119 -6.60 -5.89 11.12
N THR A 120 -7.05 -5.17 10.09
CA THR A 120 -7.25 -5.77 8.75
C THR A 120 -5.93 -6.17 8.12
N ASP A 121 -4.83 -5.45 8.37
CA ASP A 121 -3.50 -5.84 7.85
C ASP A 121 -3.04 -7.18 8.43
N ARG A 122 -3.28 -7.41 9.73
CA ARG A 122 -3.00 -8.71 10.37
C ARG A 122 -3.86 -9.82 9.79
N ILE A 123 -5.13 -9.55 9.50
CA ILE A 123 -6.02 -10.52 8.86
C ILE A 123 -5.45 -10.91 7.48
N TYR A 124 -5.05 -9.94 6.65
CA TYR A 124 -4.41 -10.23 5.37
C TYR A 124 -3.15 -11.08 5.53
N LEU A 125 -2.28 -10.72 6.48
CA LEU A 125 -1.05 -11.46 6.74
C LEU A 125 -1.31 -12.93 7.12
N THR A 126 -2.30 -13.18 7.98
CA THR A 126 -2.69 -14.55 8.36
C THR A 126 -3.27 -15.31 7.17
N ILE A 127 -4.16 -14.69 6.39
CA ILE A 127 -4.81 -15.32 5.24
C ILE A 127 -3.78 -15.67 4.16
N THR A 128 -2.88 -14.74 3.80
CA THR A 128 -1.88 -14.99 2.75
C THR A 128 -0.86 -16.02 3.18
N GLN A 129 -0.47 -16.05 4.46
CA GLN A 129 0.40 -17.10 4.97
C GLN A 129 -0.28 -18.47 4.92
N ALA A 130 -1.54 -18.57 5.38
CA ALA A 130 -2.32 -19.81 5.31
C ALA A 130 -2.49 -20.29 3.86
N LEU A 131 -2.80 -19.36 2.95
CA LEU A 131 -2.95 -19.65 1.53
C LEU A 131 -1.65 -20.18 0.90
N THR A 132 -0.49 -19.62 1.27
CA THR A 132 0.82 -20.13 0.82
C THR A 132 1.05 -21.58 1.26
N MET A 133 0.53 -21.95 2.43
CA MET A 133 0.59 -23.31 2.98
C MET A 133 -0.56 -24.21 2.51
N LYS A 134 -1.45 -23.73 1.64
CA LYS A 134 -2.67 -24.42 1.20
C LYS A 134 -3.60 -24.81 2.36
N LEU A 135 -3.67 -23.95 3.38
CA LEU A 135 -4.55 -24.08 4.54
C LEU A 135 -5.69 -23.06 4.47
N GLY A 136 -6.77 -23.34 5.18
CA GLY A 136 -7.81 -22.34 5.48
C GLY A 136 -7.36 -21.37 6.58
N ALA A 137 -7.98 -20.20 6.64
CA ALA A 137 -7.85 -19.24 7.73
C ALA A 137 -9.17 -19.16 8.51
N ALA A 138 -9.08 -18.99 9.83
CA ALA A 138 -10.21 -18.88 10.76
C ALA A 138 -10.04 -17.65 11.66
#